data_AF-A0A942R0Z2-F1
#
_entry.id   AF-A0A942R0Z2-F1
#
_cell.length_a   1.000
_cell.length_b   1.000
_cell.length_c   1.000
_cell.angle_alpha   90.00
_cell.angle_beta   90.00
_cell.angle_gamma   90.00
#
_symmetry.space_group_name_H-M   'P 1'
#
loop_
_entity.id
_entity.type
_entity.pdbx_description
1 polymer ?
#
loop_
_entity_poly.entity_id
_entity_poly.type
_entity_poly.pdbx_seq_one_letter_code
_entity_poly.pdbx_strand_id
1 'polypeptide(L)' 'LSFFTRSGRGLRFLERIFSTVQTCTLQGRQTFGYLQEVMQAWLAKQTAPSLVPEHVLARQAACA' A
#
# COMPACT_ATOMS: atom_id res chain seq x y z
N LEU A 1 15.00 23.89 -5.15
CA LEU A 1 14.51 22.74 -4.36
C LEU A 1 14.23 21.56 -5.27
N SER A 2 14.85 20.41 -5.01
CA SER A 2 14.52 19.14 -5.68
C SER A 2 14.06 18.18 -4.59
N PHE A 3 12.75 18.05 -4.41
CA PHE A 3 12.18 17.00 -3.58
C PHE A 3 11.83 15.83 -4.50
N PHE A 4 12.84 15.04 -4.87
CA PHE A 4 12.78 13.79 -5.66
C PHE A 4 12.19 13.84 -7.09
N THR A 5 11.14 14.62 -7.37
CA THR A 5 10.51 14.76 -8.69
C THR A 5 9.73 16.06 -8.79
N ARG A 6 9.62 16.62 -10.00
CA ARG A 6 8.78 17.80 -10.31
C ARG A 6 7.41 17.43 -10.87
N SER A 7 7.15 16.14 -11.08
CA SER A 7 5.86 15.67 -11.58
C SER A 7 4.86 15.53 -10.43
N GLY A 8 3.68 16.13 -10.55
CA GLY A 8 2.60 15.92 -9.57
C GLY A 8 2.17 14.45 -9.47
N ARG A 9 2.30 13.66 -10.54
CA ARG A 9 2.09 12.20 -10.48
C ARG A 9 3.22 11.51 -9.70
N GLY A 10 4.45 11.96 -9.91
CA GLY A 10 5.62 11.44 -9.19
C GLY A 10 5.54 11.69 -7.68
N LEU A 11 5.11 12.89 -7.27
CA LEU A 11 4.94 13.23 -5.85
C LEU A 11 3.88 12.33 -5.18
N ARG A 12 2.72 12.13 -5.82
CA ARG A 12 1.69 11.20 -5.31
C ARG A 12 2.16 9.75 -5.22
N PHE A 13 2.99 9.32 -6.17
CA PHE A 13 3.60 7.99 -6.10
C PHE A 13 4.53 7.88 -4.88
N LEU A 14 5.38 8.88 -4.65
CA LEU A 14 6.29 8.92 -3.51
C LEU A 14 5.55 8.90 -2.18
N GLU A 15 4.52 9.74 -2.03
CA GLU A 15 3.65 9.73 -0.84
C GLU A 15 3.11 8.33 -0.55
N ARG A 16 2.54 7.67 -1.57
CA ARG A 16 1.94 6.33 -1.42
C ARG A 16 2.96 5.25 -1.13
N ILE A 17 4.10 5.24 -1.80
CA ILE A 17 5.10 4.18 -1.62
C ILE A 17 5.77 4.30 -0.24
N PHE A 18 6.04 5.51 0.24
CA PHE A 18 6.58 5.70 1.59
C PHE A 18 5.57 5.32 2.67
N SER A 19 4.29 5.68 2.52
CA SER A 19 3.23 5.21 3.44
C SER A 19 3.09 3.69 3.42
N THR A 20 3.20 3.06 2.25
CA THR A 20 3.17 1.60 2.08
C THR A 20 4.34 0.93 2.80
N VAL A 21 5.56 1.43 2.60
CA VAL A 21 6.78 0.93 3.27
C VAL A 21 6.61 1.01 4.78
N GLN A 22 6.23 2.18 5.31
CA GLN A 22 6.06 2.37 6.75
C GLN A 22 4.96 1.47 7.32
N THR A 23 3.86 1.30 6.60
CA THR A 23 2.77 0.42 7.01
C THR A 23 3.21 -1.05 7.07
N CYS A 24 3.95 -1.52 6.06
CA CYS A 24 4.52 -2.88 6.05
C CYS A 24 5.46 -3.08 7.24
N THR A 25 6.34 -2.11 7.53
CA THR A 25 7.23 -2.13 8.69
C THR A 25 6.45 -2.26 10.01
N LEU A 26 5.42 -1.43 10.21
CA LEU A 26 4.59 -1.48 11.42
C LEU A 26 3.80 -2.79 11.56
N GLN A 27 3.52 -3.47 10.44
CA GLN A 27 2.83 -4.77 10.41
C GLN A 27 3.78 -5.97 10.50
N GLY A 28 5.10 -5.75 10.52
CA GLY A 28 6.09 -6.84 10.42
C GLY A 28 6.07 -7.58 9.07
N ARG A 29 5.55 -6.94 8.01
CA ARG A 29 5.50 -7.50 6.64
C ARG A 29 6.70 -7.05 5.83
N GLN A 30 7.23 -7.92 4.98
CA GLN A 30 8.32 -7.57 4.07
C GLN A 30 7.77 -6.76 2.87
N THR A 31 8.19 -5.49 2.75
CA THR A 31 7.63 -4.56 1.76
C THR A 31 7.76 -5.05 0.32
N PHE A 32 8.90 -5.62 -0.07
CA PHE A 32 9.11 -6.07 -1.45
C PHE A 32 8.18 -7.25 -1.81
N GLY A 33 7.98 -8.19 -0.90
CA GLY A 33 7.07 -9.32 -1.02
C GLY A 33 5.62 -8.85 -1.16
N TYR A 34 5.21 -7.88 -0.33
CA TYR A 34 3.91 -7.23 -0.49
C TYR A 34 3.74 -6.60 -1.88
N LEU A 35 4.73 -5.83 -2.35
CA LEU A 35 4.67 -5.22 -3.69
C LEU A 35 4.61 -6.28 -4.80
N GLN A 36 5.32 -7.40 -4.64
CA GLN A 36 5.25 -8.52 -5.58
C GLN A 36 3.83 -9.08 -5.63
N GLU A 37 3.21 -9.37 -4.49
CA GLU A 37 1.81 -9.84 -4.43
C GLU A 37 0.84 -8.86 -5.08
N VAL A 38 0.98 -7.56 -4.80
CA VAL A 38 0.17 -6.50 -5.41
C VAL A 38 0.34 -6.47 -6.94
N MET A 39 1.57 -6.55 -7.43
CA MET A 39 1.84 -6.56 -8.88
C MET A 39 1.24 -7.80 -9.55
N GLN A 40 1.39 -8.98 -8.95
CA GLN A 40 0.81 -10.22 -9.46
C GLN A 40 -0.72 -10.14 -9.51
N ALA A 41 -1.36 -9.65 -8.44
CA ALA A 41 -2.81 -9.46 -8.41
C ALA A 41 -3.27 -8.46 -9.49
N TRP A 42 -2.56 -7.34 -9.65
CA TRP A 42 -2.89 -6.33 -10.67
C TRP A 42 -2.79 -6.90 -12.09
N LEU A 43 -1.70 -7.61 -12.41
CA LEU A 43 -1.51 -8.28 -13.71
C LEU A 43 -2.60 -9.33 -13.96
N ALA A 44 -3.02 -10.04 -12.91
CA ALA A 44 -4.09 -11.03 -12.96
C ALA A 44 -5.51 -10.43 -12.94
N LYS A 45 -5.67 -9.10 -12.88
CA LYS A 45 -6.96 -8.41 -12.71
C LYS A 45 -7.73 -8.85 -11.46
N GLN A 46 -7.00 -9.21 -10.41
CA GLN A 46 -7.54 -9.60 -9.11
C GLN A 46 -7.41 -8.45 -8.10
N THR A 47 -8.15 -8.55 -7.01
CA THR A 47 -8.05 -7.61 -5.89
C THR A 47 -6.68 -7.73 -5.24
N ALA A 48 -5.98 -6.60 -5.10
CA ALA A 48 -4.70 -6.54 -4.43
C ALA A 48 -4.84 -6.82 -2.91
N PRO A 49 -3.82 -7.41 -2.25
CA PRO A 49 -3.83 -7.59 -0.81
C PRO A 49 -3.97 -6.25 -0.08
N SER A 50 -4.79 -6.22 0.98
CA SER A 50 -5.01 -5.00 1.76
C SER A 50 -3.83 -4.72 2.70
N LEU A 51 -3.55 -3.43 2.92
CA LEU A 51 -2.73 -2.93 4.03
C LEU A 51 -3.57 -2.56 5.26
N VAL A 52 -4.90 -2.61 5.18
CA VAL A 52 -5.75 -2.41 6.34
C VAL A 52 -5.78 -3.71 7.15
N PRO A 53 -5.39 -3.70 8.44
CA PRO A 53 -5.44 -4.90 9.26
C PRO A 53 -6.86 -5.48 9.35
N GLU A 54 -6.97 -6.80 9.39
CA GLU A 54 -8.26 -7.50 9.37
C GLU A 54 -9.19 -7.08 10.52
N HIS A 55 -8.66 -6.87 11.73
CA HIS A 55 -9.45 -6.39 12.87
C HIS A 55 -10.05 -4.99 12.65
N VAL A 56 -9.41 -4.14 11.83
CA VAL A 56 -9.94 -2.83 11.46
C VAL A 56 -11.09 -2.99 10.47
N LEU A 57 -10.93 -3.86 9.47
CA LEU A 57 -11.97 -4.17 8.50
C LEU A 57 -13.21 -4.80 9.16
N ALA A 58 -12.99 -5.76 10.06
CA ALA A 58 -14.07 -6.40 10.83
C ALA A 58 -14.86 -5.38 11.65
N ARG A 59 -14.18 -4.43 12.30
CA ARG A 59 -14.83 -3.33 13.01
C ARG A 59 -15.64 -2.42 12.09
N GLN A 60 -15.13 -2.11 10.90
CA GLN A 60 -15.84 -1.28 9.92
C GLN A 60 -17.12 -1.96 9.43
N ALA A 61 -17.08 -3.27 9.17
CA ALA A 61 -18.25 -4.04 8.75
C ALA A 61 -19.33 -4.12 9.84
N ALA A 62 -18.95 -4.16 11.13
CA ALA A 62 -19.90 -4.21 12.23
C ALA A 62 -20.62 -2.88 12.52
N CYS A 63 -20.08 -1.75 12.05
CA CYS A 63 -20.66 -0.41 12.23
C CYS A 63 -21.44 0.08 11.00
N ALA A 64 -21.44 -0.68 9.90
CA ALA A 64 -22.13 -0.36 8.65
C ALA A 64 -23.51 -1.02 8.61
#